data_AF-D2U3R3-F1
#
_entry.id   AF-D2U3R3-F1
#
_cell.length_a   1.000
_cell.length_b   1.000
_cell.length_c   1.000
_cell.angle_alpha   90.00
_cell.angle_beta   90.00
_cell.angle_gamma   90.00
#
_symmetry.space_group_name_H-M   'P 1'
#
loop_
_entity.id
_entity.type
_entity.pdbx_description
1 polymer ?
#
loop_
_entity_poly.entity_id
_entity_poly.type
_entity_poly.pdbx_seq_one_letter_code
_entity_poly.pdbx_strand_id
1 'polypeptide(L)'
;MEQKKIIKRLKEIEIEFRKNNPDVIGYTLFNIVNRRFVTMKENGFGMPIYTDNLEIAYFEDTKFPALISRELLPEPDKFDIAVVPLIKNPLFGLSVKSGYLDRHNRRFAQ
;
A
#
# COMPACT_ATOMS: atom_id res chain seq x y z
N MET A 1 22.17 -17.37 0.24
CA MET A 1 21.86 -17.55 -1.21
C MET A 1 20.37 -17.32 -1.52
N GLU A 2 19.46 -17.46 -0.55
CA GLU A 2 18.01 -17.37 -0.77
C GLU A 2 17.46 -15.94 -0.89
N GLN A 3 17.94 -15.00 -0.07
CA GLN A 3 17.43 -13.61 -0.09
C GLN A 3 17.59 -12.92 -1.45
N LYS A 4 18.73 -13.11 -2.13
CA LYS A 4 18.94 -12.56 -3.49
C LYS A 4 17.95 -13.12 -4.50
N LYS A 5 17.58 -14.40 -4.39
CA LYS A 5 16.56 -15.03 -5.26
C LYS A 5 15.16 -14.48 -4.97
N ILE A 6 14.81 -14.28 -3.70
CA ILE A 6 13.53 -13.70 -3.28
C ILE A 6 13.39 -12.26 -3.80
N ILE A 7 14.39 -11.41 -3.58
CA ILE A 7 14.38 -10.03 -4.06
C ILE A 7 14.23 -9.97 -5.59
N LYS A 8 14.96 -10.84 -6.31
CA LYS A 8 14.84 -10.91 -7.77
C LYS A 8 13.41 -11.27 -8.20
N ARG A 9 12.81 -12.27 -7.57
CA ARG A 9 11.44 -12.72 -7.88
C ARG A 9 10.39 -11.64 -7.57
N LEU A 10 10.56 -10.91 -6.46
CA LEU A 10 9.70 -9.77 -6.12
C LEU A 10 9.78 -8.65 -7.16
N LYS A 11 10.99 -8.34 -7.67
CA LYS A 11 11.17 -7.36 -8.75
C LYS A 11 10.50 -7.82 -10.04
N GLU A 12 10.62 -9.10 -10.40
CA GLU A 12 9.96 -9.67 -11.59
C GLU A 12 8.43 -9.55 -11.50
N ILE A 13 7.84 -9.89 -10.34
CA ILE A 13 6.40 -9.75 -10.07
C ILE A 13 5.97 -8.29 -10.17
N GLU A 14 6.76 -7.34 -9.62
CA GLU A 14 6.44 -5.91 -9.70
C GLU A 14 6.49 -5.39 -11.14
N ILE A 15 7.48 -5.82 -11.92
CA ILE A 15 7.61 -5.46 -13.34
C ILE A 15 6.42 -5.99 -14.13
N GLU A 16 6.05 -7.26 -13.93
CA GLU A 16 4.89 -7.88 -14.58
C GLU A 16 3.59 -7.17 -14.18
N PHE A 17 3.41 -6.88 -12.89
CA PHE A 17 2.26 -6.15 -12.39
C PHE A 17 2.14 -4.77 -13.04
N ARG A 18 3.23 -3.99 -13.12
CA ARG A 18 3.23 -2.67 -13.77
C ARG A 18 3.00 -2.75 -15.28
N LYS A 19 3.53 -3.77 -15.97
CA LYS A 19 3.22 -4.00 -17.39
C LYS A 19 1.72 -4.21 -17.63
N ASN A 20 1.07 -4.95 -16.74
CA ASN A 20 -0.37 -5.21 -16.81
C ASN A 20 -1.22 -4.04 -16.27
N ASN A 21 -0.62 -3.08 -15.57
CA ASN A 21 -1.29 -1.94 -14.93
C ASN A 21 -0.49 -0.64 -15.17
N PRO A 22 -0.39 -0.16 -16.43
CA PRO A 22 0.46 0.98 -16.79
C PRO A 22 -0.03 2.31 -16.20
N ASP A 23 -1.26 2.36 -15.71
CA ASP A 23 -1.89 3.49 -15.04
C ASP A 23 -1.47 3.65 -13.56
N VAL A 24 -0.80 2.63 -12.99
CA VAL A 24 -0.34 2.66 -11.60
C VAL A 24 0.92 3.53 -11.48
N ILE A 25 0.81 4.57 -10.67
CA ILE A 25 1.88 5.55 -10.44
C ILE A 25 2.60 5.36 -9.10
N GLY A 26 2.01 4.63 -8.16
CA GLY A 26 2.63 4.31 -6.89
C GLY A 26 1.70 3.49 -5.98
N TYR A 27 1.96 3.52 -4.68
CA TYR A 27 1.25 2.70 -3.69
C TYR A 27 0.95 3.47 -2.41
N THR A 28 0.05 2.93 -1.59
CA THR A 28 -0.14 3.36 -0.20
C THR A 28 -0.49 2.18 0.71
N LEU A 29 -0.43 2.44 2.00
CA LEU A 29 -0.86 1.54 3.05
C LEU A 29 -2.26 1.94 3.51
N PHE A 30 -3.19 1.00 3.47
CA PHE A 30 -4.57 1.21 3.86
C PHE A 30 -4.95 0.24 4.97
N ASN A 31 -5.36 0.78 6.12
CA ASN A 31 -5.85 -0.03 7.23
C ASN A 31 -7.32 -0.37 6.96
N ILE A 32 -7.61 -1.67 6.84
CA ILE A 32 -8.91 -2.18 6.42
C ILE A 32 -9.97 -2.07 7.50
N VAL A 33 -9.55 -2.02 8.77
CA VAL A 33 -10.43 -1.97 9.94
C VAL A 33 -10.86 -0.54 10.21
N ASN A 34 -9.91 0.38 10.34
CA ASN A 34 -10.20 1.79 10.63
C ASN A 34 -10.49 2.62 9.37
N ARG A 35 -10.25 2.05 8.18
CA ARG A 35 -10.47 2.66 6.86
C ARG A 35 -9.68 3.95 6.61
N ARG A 36 -8.45 4.04 7.13
CA ARG A 36 -7.54 5.18 6.94
C ARG A 36 -6.24 4.76 6.28
N PHE A 37 -5.57 5.72 5.65
CA PHE A 37 -4.24 5.51 5.10
C PHE A 37 -3.17 5.68 6.16
N VAL A 38 -2.04 5.01 6.00
CA VAL A 38 -0.87 5.18 6.89
C VAL A 38 0.15 6.07 6.21
N THR A 39 0.55 7.12 6.91
CA THR A 39 1.62 8.00 6.42
C THR A 39 2.97 7.35 6.60
N MET A 40 3.96 7.80 5.84
CA MET A 40 5.36 7.43 6.06
C MET A 40 5.97 8.01 7.33
N LYS A 41 5.28 8.93 8.01
CA LYS A 41 5.75 9.56 9.23
C LYS A 41 5.24 8.82 10.44
N GLU A 42 6.13 8.68 11.41
CA GLU A 42 5.77 8.28 12.76
C GLU A 42 5.53 9.52 13.62
N ASN A 43 4.71 9.38 14.66
CA ASN A 43 4.56 10.43 15.66
C ASN A 43 5.78 10.45 16.61
N GLY A 44 5.78 11.37 17.58
CA GLY A 44 6.88 11.50 18.55
C GLY A 44 7.13 10.27 19.44
N PHE A 45 6.30 9.24 19.34
CA PHE A 45 6.43 7.97 20.06
C PHE A 45 6.81 6.80 19.13
N GLY A 46 7.15 7.06 17.86
CA GLY A 46 7.45 6.01 16.89
C GLY A 46 6.21 5.25 16.39
N MET A 47 5.00 5.78 16.63
CA MET A 47 3.76 5.11 16.23
C MET A 47 3.30 5.58 14.84
N PRO A 48 2.66 4.71 14.06
CA PRO A 48 2.14 5.06 12.74
C PRO A 48 1.10 6.19 12.82
N ILE A 49 1.17 7.14 11.88
CA ILE A 49 0.16 8.20 11.76
C ILE A 49 -0.86 7.78 10.70
N TYR A 50 -2.14 7.86 11.07
CA TYR A 50 -3.28 7.59 10.19
C TYR A 50 -3.87 8.88 9.63
N THR A 51 -4.21 8.87 8.34
CA THR A 51 -4.74 10.02 7.62
C THR A 51 -5.81 9.61 6.61
N ASP A 52 -6.74 10.53 6.34
CA ASP A 52 -7.71 10.40 5.24
C ASP A 52 -7.19 11.08 3.96
N ASN A 53 -6.06 11.80 4.07
CA ASN A 53 -5.42 12.48 2.95
C ASN A 53 -4.41 11.54 2.26
N LEU A 54 -4.81 11.08 1.07
CA LEU A 54 -4.03 10.16 0.24
C LEU A 54 -2.70 10.73 -0.24
N GLU A 55 -2.62 12.05 -0.48
CA GLU A 55 -1.38 12.69 -0.93
C GLU A 55 -0.28 12.63 0.14
N ILE A 56 -0.67 12.62 1.41
CA ILE A 56 0.27 12.52 2.55
C ILE A 56 0.73 11.07 2.75
N ALA A 57 -0.08 10.09 2.37
CA ALA A 57 0.19 8.66 2.52
C ALA A 57 0.78 8.01 1.25
N TYR A 58 1.11 8.82 0.25
CA TYR A 58 1.62 8.37 -1.04
C TYR A 58 3.06 7.83 -0.93
N PHE A 59 3.28 6.63 -1.49
CA PHE A 59 4.60 6.11 -1.78
C PHE A 59 4.82 6.24 -3.29
N GLU A 60 5.65 7.20 -3.67
CA GLU A 60 6.23 7.26 -5.01
C GLU A 60 7.14 6.04 -5.21
N ASP A 61 7.15 5.45 -6.40
CA ASP A 61 7.89 4.22 -6.79
C ASP A 61 7.20 2.86 -6.56
N THR A 62 8.02 1.82 -6.44
CA THR A 62 7.69 0.40 -6.45
C THR A 62 6.88 0.01 -5.22
N LYS A 63 6.23 -1.15 -5.28
CA LYS A 63 5.51 -1.72 -4.13
C LYS A 63 6.41 -2.05 -2.93
N PHE A 64 7.72 -2.11 -3.14
CA PHE A 64 8.67 -2.67 -2.16
C PHE A 64 8.85 -1.81 -0.90
N PRO A 65 9.07 -0.48 -0.97
CA PRO A 65 9.01 0.40 0.18
C PRO A 65 7.72 0.23 1.00
N ALA A 66 6.56 0.18 0.35
CA ALA A 66 5.28 -0.01 1.04
C ALA A 66 5.22 -1.37 1.77
N LEU A 67 5.70 -2.45 1.15
CA LEU A 67 5.78 -3.77 1.80
C LEU A 67 6.70 -3.74 3.02
N ILE A 68 7.88 -3.12 2.93
CA ILE A 68 8.79 -2.98 4.08
C ILE A 68 8.11 -2.17 5.19
N SER A 69 7.53 -1.02 4.85
CA SER A 69 6.85 -0.16 5.83
C SER A 69 5.73 -0.91 6.54
N ARG A 70 4.95 -1.76 5.84
CA ARG A 70 3.94 -2.60 6.47
C ARG A 70 4.53 -3.59 7.47
N GLU A 71 5.65 -4.24 7.14
CA GLU A 71 6.26 -5.24 8.02
C GLU A 71 6.83 -4.65 9.32
N LEU A 72 7.11 -3.34 9.33
CA LEU A 72 7.60 -2.57 10.47
C LEU A 72 6.49 -2.04 11.39
N LEU A 73 5.21 -2.14 10.98
CA LEU A 73 4.10 -1.69 11.80
C LEU A 73 3.95 -2.60 13.05
N PRO A 74 3.56 -2.03 14.20
CA PRO A 74 3.24 -2.83 15.37
C PRO A 74 2.04 -3.75 15.11
N GLU A 75 1.96 -4.87 15.83
CA GLU A 75 0.76 -5.69 15.87
C GLU A 75 -0.32 -4.98 16.71
N PRO A 76 -1.60 -5.00 16.30
CA PRO A 76 -2.20 -5.80 15.22
C PRO A 76 -2.16 -5.14 13.83
N ASP A 77 -1.81 -3.85 13.74
CA ASP A 77 -1.92 -3.03 12.53
C ASP A 77 -1.25 -3.68 11.32
N LYS A 78 -0.10 -4.33 11.51
CA LYS A 78 0.58 -5.11 10.47
C LYS A 78 -0.33 -6.07 9.68
N PHE A 79 -1.29 -6.73 10.34
CA PHE A 79 -2.20 -7.71 9.73
C PHE A 79 -3.41 -7.06 9.06
N ASP A 80 -3.80 -5.88 9.53
CA ASP A 80 -4.95 -5.12 9.02
C ASP A 80 -4.58 -4.15 7.90
N ILE A 81 -3.31 -4.13 7.48
CA ILE A 81 -2.81 -3.21 6.46
C ILE A 81 -2.72 -3.88 5.09
N ALA A 82 -3.42 -3.30 4.13
CA ALA A 82 -3.32 -3.62 2.72
C ALA A 82 -2.36 -2.65 2.01
N VAL A 83 -1.50 -3.19 1.14
CA VAL A 83 -0.74 -2.38 0.17
C VAL A 83 -1.61 -2.21 -1.08
N VAL A 84 -2.06 -0.98 -1.34
CA VAL A 84 -2.99 -0.68 -2.45
C VAL A 84 -2.32 0.19 -3.51
N PRO A 85 -2.51 -0.11 -4.81
CA PRO A 85 -1.95 0.67 -5.90
C PRO A 85 -2.73 1.96 -6.14
N LEU A 86 -2.02 2.98 -6.59
CA LEU A 86 -2.53 4.32 -6.83
C LEU A 86 -2.41 4.70 -8.31
N ILE A 87 -3.39 5.45 -8.77
CA ILE A 87 -3.51 5.94 -10.15
C ILE A 87 -3.70 7.45 -10.14
N LYS A 88 -3.34 8.11 -11.25
CA LYS A 88 -3.71 9.51 -11.48
C LYS A 88 -5.06 9.55 -12.20
N ASN A 89 -6.11 9.86 -11.46
CA ASN A 89 -7.44 10.07 -12.00
C ASN A 89 -7.58 11.52 -12.52
N PRO A 90 -8.03 11.75 -13.76
CA PRO A 90 -8.20 13.10 -14.30
C PRO A 90 -9.18 14.00 -13.54
N LEU A 91 -10.18 13.41 -12.88
CA LEU A 91 -11.25 14.14 -12.17
C LEU A 91 -10.95 14.32 -10.68
N PHE A 92 -10.31 13.33 -10.06
CA PHE A 92 -10.13 13.27 -8.61
C PHE A 92 -8.65 13.39 -8.17
N GLY A 93 -7.72 13.56 -9.10
CA GLY A 93 -6.29 13.60 -8.80
C GLY A 93 -5.77 12.22 -8.41
N LEU A 94 -4.98 12.15 -7.33
CA LEU A 94 -4.46 10.88 -6.83
C LEU A 94 -5.61 10.01 -6.30
N SER A 95 -5.69 8.75 -6.73
CA SER A 95 -6.80 7.86 -6.34
C SER A 95 -6.33 6.42 -6.18
N VAL A 96 -7.01 5.65 -5.35
CA VAL A 96 -6.78 4.19 -5.26
C VAL A 96 -7.36 3.52 -6.50
N LYS A 97 -6.62 2.57 -7.08
CA LYS A 97 -7.11 1.78 -8.21
C LYS A 97 -8.38 1.03 -7.79
N SER A 98 -9.41 1.06 -8.64
CA SER A 98 -10.70 0.44 -8.36
C SER A 98 -10.58 -1.05 -8.02
N GLY A 99 -11.41 -1.54 -7.09
CA GLY A 99 -11.43 -2.95 -6.68
C GLY A 99 -10.30 -3.36 -5.73
N TYR A 100 -9.45 -2.44 -5.28
CA TYR A 100 -8.42 -2.72 -4.26
C TYR A 100 -8.90 -2.42 -2.84
N LEU A 101 -9.81 -1.45 -2.66
CA LEU A 101 -10.46 -1.24 -1.36
C LEU A 101 -11.59 -2.25 -1.12
N ASP A 102 -12.32 -2.64 -2.18
CA ASP A 102 -13.49 -3.52 -2.08
C ASP A 102 -13.15 -4.99 -1.77
N ARG A 103 -11.95 -5.44 -2.17
CA ARG A 103 -11.49 -6.81 -1.90
C ARG A 103 -11.37 -7.10 -0.40
N HIS A 104 -11.16 -6.07 0.41
CA HIS A 104 -11.03 -6.22 1.87
C HIS A 104 -12.37 -6.15 2.60
N ASN A 105 -13.42 -5.59 1.98
CA ASN A 105 -14.78 -5.60 2.53
C ASN A 105 -15.42 -6.99 2.53
N ARG A 106 -15.05 -7.88 1.59
CA ARG A 106 -15.68 -9.22 1.47
C ARG A 106 -15.28 -10.20 2.58
N ARG A 107 -14.23 -9.92 3.36
CA ARG A 107 -13.80 -10.76 4.49
C ARG A 107 -14.71 -10.64 5.72
N PHE A 108 -15.53 -9.59 5.80
CA PHE A 108 -16.42 -9.33 6.94
C PHE A 108 -17.91 -9.54 6.60
N ALA A 109 -18.22 -10.08 5.42
CA ALA A 109 -19.59 -10.31 4.93
C ALA A 109 -19.99 -11.80 4.97
N GLN A 110 -19.34 -12.61 5.81
CA GLN A 110 -19.71 -14.00 6.11
C GLN A 110 -20.04 -14.14 7.60
#